data_AF-A0AAV6TV94-F1
#
_entry.id   AF-A0AAV6TV94-F1
#
_cell.length_a   1.000
_cell.length_b   1.000
_cell.length_c   1.000
_cell.angle_alpha   90.00
_cell.angle_beta   90.00
_cell.angle_gamma   90.00
#
_symmetry.space_group_name_H-M   'P 1'
#
loop_
_entity.id
_entity.type
_entity.pdbx_description
1 polymer ?
#
loop_
_entity_poly.entity_id
_entity_poly.type
_entity_poly.pdbx_seq_one_letter_code
_entity_poly.pdbx_strand_id
1 'polypeptide(L)'
;MDALTTRKPYLKGQVTRLTNNVQALGDTTAQIVRLKHYREQATTLVGSVTTLYEELLALVEKTDYETTEQEFHGELNRLDELIISIDGLLTSNAAQPTSSDNHANGLSAAVRLPRPFLW
;
A
#
# COMPACT_ATOMS: atom_id res chain seq x y z
N MET A 1 -3.58 33.28 -10.56
CA MET A 1 -3.62 32.29 -9.47
C MET A 1 -2.40 31.40 -9.65
N ASP A 2 -1.63 31.23 -8.58
CA ASP A 2 -0.39 30.45 -8.62
C ASP A 2 -0.70 28.97 -8.88
N ALA A 3 0.02 28.30 -9.78
CA ALA A 3 -0.22 26.90 -10.10
C ALA A 3 -0.12 26.03 -8.83
N LEU A 4 0.76 26.43 -7.92
CA LEU A 4 0.97 25.81 -6.61
C LEU A 4 -0.27 25.89 -5.71
N THR A 5 -0.91 27.06 -5.63
CA THR A 5 -2.12 27.26 -4.81
C THR A 5 -3.32 26.44 -5.29
N THR A 6 -3.33 26.04 -6.56
CA THR A 6 -4.39 25.21 -7.14
C THR A 6 -4.12 23.71 -6.92
N ARG A 7 -2.85 23.28 -7.00
CA ARG A 7 -2.44 21.87 -6.89
C ARG A 7 -2.37 21.36 -5.44
N LYS A 8 -2.01 22.24 -4.48
CA LYS A 8 -1.89 21.92 -3.05
C LYS A 8 -3.13 21.26 -2.41
N PRO A 9 -4.36 21.82 -2.52
CA PRO A 9 -5.55 21.17 -1.93
C PRO A 9 -5.90 19.84 -2.59
N TYR A 10 -5.57 19.68 -3.87
CA TYR A 10 -5.80 18.44 -4.61
C TYR A 10 -4.90 17.31 -4.10
N LEU A 11 -3.60 17.59 -3.91
CA LEU A 11 -2.65 16.65 -3.29
C LEU A 11 -3.09 16.21 -1.90
N LYS A 12 -3.42 17.18 -1.03
CA LYS A 12 -3.90 16.90 0.32
C LYS A 12 -5.13 15.99 0.33
N GLY A 13 -6.04 16.22 -0.61
CA GLY A 13 -7.21 15.36 -0.82
C GLY A 13 -6.83 13.94 -1.25
N GLN A 14 -5.82 13.78 -2.11
CA GLN A 14 -5.32 12.47 -2.51
C GLN A 14 -4.64 11.72 -1.36
N VAL A 15 -3.77 12.39 -0.59
CA VAL A 15 -3.11 11.79 0.59
C VAL A 15 -4.17 11.30 1.57
N THR A 16 -5.13 12.15 1.92
CA THR A 16 -6.21 11.81 2.87
C THR A 16 -7.03 10.60 2.41
N ARG A 17 -7.40 10.54 1.12
CA ARG A 17 -8.14 9.40 0.56
C ARG A 17 -7.32 8.11 0.63
N LEU A 18 -6.04 8.19 0.31
CA LEU A 18 -5.14 7.05 0.33
C LEU A 18 -4.95 6.53 1.77
N THR A 19 -4.75 7.42 2.74
CA THR A 19 -4.71 7.07 4.17
C THR A 19 -5.97 6.35 4.62
N ASN A 20 -7.14 6.90 4.30
CA ASN A 20 -8.41 6.26 4.67
C ASN A 20 -8.58 4.88 4.00
N ASN A 21 -8.17 4.77 2.74
CA ASN A 21 -8.24 3.50 2.01
C ASN A 21 -7.34 2.43 2.63
N VAL A 22 -6.11 2.78 3.00
CA VAL A 22 -5.17 1.86 3.66
C VAL A 22 -5.64 1.48 5.05
N GLN A 23 -6.15 2.43 5.84
CA GLN A 23 -6.73 2.14 7.17
C GLN A 23 -7.97 1.25 7.08
N ALA A 24 -8.77 1.36 6.02
CA ALA A 24 -9.94 0.52 5.80
C ALA A 24 -9.60 -0.89 5.31
N LEU A 25 -8.37 -1.13 4.82
CA LEU A 25 -7.90 -2.47 4.50
C LEU A 25 -7.56 -3.20 5.81
N GLY A 26 -8.54 -3.93 6.35
CA GLY A 26 -8.29 -4.89 7.42
C GLY A 26 -7.34 -6.00 6.96
N ASP A 27 -6.60 -6.56 7.93
CA ASP A 27 -5.45 -7.48 7.81
C ASP A 27 -5.79 -8.84 7.16
N THR A 28 -6.29 -8.80 5.93
CA THR A 28 -6.78 -9.96 5.19
C THR A 28 -5.94 -10.16 3.94
N THR A 29 -5.43 -11.38 3.81
CA THR A 29 -4.55 -11.86 2.72
C THR A 29 -5.18 -11.65 1.32
N ALA A 30 -6.51 -11.53 1.24
CA ALA A 30 -7.26 -11.20 0.01
C ALA A 30 -7.00 -9.77 -0.52
N GLN A 31 -6.30 -8.92 0.23
CA GLN A 31 -6.11 -7.52 -0.08
C GLN A 31 -4.67 -7.16 -0.52
N ILE A 32 -3.78 -8.14 -0.67
CA ILE A 32 -2.38 -7.95 -1.11
C ILE A 32 -2.29 -7.17 -2.43
N VAL A 33 -3.16 -7.47 -3.40
CA VAL A 33 -3.17 -6.75 -4.69
C VAL A 33 -3.54 -5.27 -4.50
N ARG A 34 -4.48 -4.97 -3.59
CA ARG A 34 -4.88 -3.59 -3.27
C ARG A 34 -3.79 -2.86 -2.48
N LEU A 35 -3.12 -3.54 -1.55
CA LEU A 35 -1.97 -3.00 -0.82
C LEU A 35 -0.82 -2.61 -1.77
N LYS A 36 -0.46 -3.50 -2.71
CA LYS A 36 0.54 -3.19 -3.75
C LYS A 36 0.13 -1.98 -4.59
N HIS A 37 -1.14 -1.91 -4.99
CA HIS A 37 -1.66 -0.77 -5.73
C HIS A 37 -1.59 0.55 -4.93
N TYR A 38 -1.96 0.54 -3.65
CA TYR A 38 -1.86 1.72 -2.80
C TYR A 38 -0.41 2.14 -2.54
N ARG A 39 0.53 1.20 -2.49
CA ARG A 39 1.97 1.49 -2.42
C ARG A 39 2.46 2.24 -3.65
N GLU A 40 2.05 1.80 -4.84
CA GLU A 40 2.39 2.47 -6.10
C GLU A 40 1.78 3.88 -6.16
N GLN A 41 0.52 4.04 -5.72
CA GLN A 41 -0.13 5.34 -5.63
C GLN A 41 0.59 6.26 -4.63
N ALA A 42 0.97 5.76 -3.45
CA ALA A 42 1.72 6.52 -2.46
C ALA A 42 3.06 6.99 -3.01
N THR A 43 3.80 6.10 -3.68
CA THR A 43 5.11 6.40 -4.29
C THR A 43 4.98 7.47 -5.39
N THR A 44 3.96 7.35 -6.23
CA THR A 44 3.66 8.36 -7.27
C THR A 44 3.33 9.72 -6.64
N LEU A 45 2.60 9.70 -5.53
CA LEU A 45 2.20 10.90 -4.82
C LEU A 45 3.40 11.56 -4.12
N VAL A 46 4.34 10.79 -3.57
CA VAL A 46 5.62 11.31 -3.05
C VAL A 46 6.34 12.09 -4.14
N GLY A 47 6.52 11.52 -5.34
CA GLY A 47 7.17 12.22 -6.45
C GLY A 47 6.45 13.52 -6.85
N SER A 48 5.12 13.52 -6.81
CA SER A 48 4.31 14.71 -7.11
C SER A 48 4.46 15.80 -6.06
N VAL A 49 4.46 15.43 -4.77
CA VAL A 49 4.66 16.35 -3.64
C VAL A 49 6.08 16.91 -3.64
N THR A 50 7.10 16.08 -3.89
CA THR A 50 8.50 16.50 -4.01
C THR A 50 8.71 17.48 -5.17
N THR A 51 8.16 17.19 -6.35
CA THR A 51 8.25 18.10 -7.51
C THR A 51 7.64 19.46 -7.18
N LEU A 52 6.48 19.48 -6.52
CA LEU A 52 5.83 20.73 -6.12
C LEU A 52 6.58 21.46 -5.01
N TYR A 53 7.28 20.74 -4.15
CA TYR A 53 8.17 21.32 -3.16
C TYR A 53 9.41 21.97 -3.80
N GLU A 54 9.99 21.33 -4.82
CA GLU A 54 11.08 21.91 -5.61
C GLU A 54 10.63 23.14 -6.40
N GLU A 55 9.44 23.11 -6.99
CA GLU A 55 8.81 24.28 -7.62
C GLU A 55 8.63 25.42 -6.61
N LEU A 56 8.19 25.12 -5.38
CA LEU A 56 8.09 26.09 -4.30
C LEU A 56 9.46 26.69 -3.95
N LEU A 57 10.50 25.86 -3.76
CA LEU A 57 11.85 26.33 -3.46
C LEU A 57 12.43 27.19 -4.59
N ALA A 58 12.12 26.91 -5.85
CA ALA A 58 12.52 27.74 -6.98
C ALA A 58 11.84 29.13 -6.98
N LEU A 59 10.69 29.26 -6.31
CA LEU A 59 9.97 30.53 -6.11
C LEU A 59 10.44 31.32 -4.87
N VAL A 60 11.28 30.71 -3.99
CA VAL A 60 11.71 31.21 -2.65
C VAL A 60 12.76 32.34 -2.68
N GLU A 61 12.82 33.14 -3.75
CA GLU A 61 13.35 34.51 -3.62
C GLU A 61 12.35 35.46 -2.91
N LYS A 62 11.12 35.01 -2.61
CA LYS A 62 10.10 35.81 -1.91
C LYS A 62 9.66 35.20 -0.57
N THR A 63 9.75 36.04 0.45
CA THR A 63 9.95 35.75 1.88
C THR A 63 8.71 35.30 2.68
N ASP A 64 7.81 34.46 2.16
CA ASP A 64 6.50 34.26 2.83
C ASP A 64 5.87 32.86 2.75
N TYR A 65 6.67 31.79 2.63
CA TYR A 65 6.15 30.42 2.43
C TYR A 65 6.52 29.38 3.50
N GLU A 66 7.06 29.77 4.66
CA GLU A 66 7.48 28.83 5.72
C GLU A 66 6.34 27.88 6.16
N THR A 67 5.10 28.38 6.30
CA THR A 67 3.94 27.54 6.59
C THR A 67 3.63 26.54 5.46
N THR A 68 3.84 26.95 4.21
CA THR A 68 3.61 26.08 3.06
C THR A 68 4.69 25.00 2.97
N GLU A 69 5.94 25.35 3.24
CA GLU A 69 7.06 24.42 3.34
C GLU A 69 6.80 23.33 4.39
N GLN A 70 6.38 23.73 5.60
CA GLN A 70 6.01 22.81 6.68
C GLN A 70 4.85 21.89 6.29
N GLU A 71 3.85 22.40 5.57
CA GLU A 71 2.74 21.59 5.07
C GLU A 71 3.21 20.54 4.05
N PHE A 72 4.09 20.90 3.11
CA PHE A 72 4.66 19.94 2.15
C PHE A 72 5.49 18.87 2.87
N HIS A 73 6.32 19.25 3.83
CA HIS A 73 7.05 18.31 4.68
C HIS A 73 6.11 17.37 5.45
N GLY A 74 5.03 17.91 6.00
CA GLY A 74 4.02 17.13 6.71
C GLY A 74 3.33 16.11 5.81
N GLU A 75 2.99 16.46 4.57
CA GLU A 75 2.40 15.51 3.62
C GLU A 75 3.41 14.46 3.14
N LEU A 76 4.69 14.81 2.96
CA LEU A 76 5.76 13.84 2.66
C LEU A 76 5.92 12.82 3.79
N ASN A 77 5.98 13.27 5.04
CA ASN A 77 6.08 12.38 6.20
C ASN A 77 4.89 11.41 6.29
N ARG A 78 3.67 11.89 6.05
CA ARG A 78 2.48 11.03 6.04
C ARG A 78 2.52 9.97 4.94
N LEU A 79 3.03 10.33 3.77
CA LEU A 79 3.17 9.38 2.67
C LEU A 79 4.23 8.32 2.98
N ASP A 80 5.33 8.71 3.63
CA ASP A 80 6.36 7.78 4.08
C ASP A 80 5.83 6.81 5.14
N GLU A 81 5.14 7.32 6.17
CA GLU A 81 4.45 6.50 7.19
C GLU A 81 3.45 5.52 6.56
N LEU A 82 2.71 5.96 5.54
CA LEU A 82 1.77 5.13 4.82
C LEU A 82 2.47 4.01 4.03
N ILE A 83 3.58 4.32 3.34
CA ILE A 83 4.38 3.31 2.64
C ILE A 83 4.94 2.29 3.62
N ILE A 84 5.49 2.73 4.76
CA ILE A 84 5.99 1.86 5.84
C ILE A 84 4.87 0.94 6.35
N SER A 85 3.68 1.49 6.59
CA SER A 85 2.52 0.72 7.04
C SER A 85 2.10 -0.35 6.02
N ILE A 86 2.02 0.03 4.74
CA ILE A 86 1.71 -0.92 3.66
C ILE A 86 2.77 -2.01 3.57
N ASP A 87 4.06 -1.67 3.64
CA ASP A 87 5.17 -2.63 3.57
C ASP A 87 5.15 -3.57 4.79
N GLY A 88 4.79 -3.07 5.97
CA GLY A 88 4.52 -3.88 7.16
C GLY A 88 3.39 -4.88 6.95
N LEU A 89 2.25 -4.45 6.42
CA LEU A 89 1.09 -5.33 6.13
C LEU A 89 1.40 -6.38 5.05
N LEU A 90 2.16 -6.01 4.03
CA LEU A 90 2.62 -6.93 2.98
C LEU A 90 3.57 -7.98 3.54
N THR A 91 4.48 -7.58 4.43
CA THR A 91 5.45 -8.48 5.07
C THR A 91 4.78 -9.43 6.05
N SER A 92 3.86 -8.93 6.89
CA SER A 92 3.08 -9.75 7.83
C SER A 92 2.22 -10.80 7.11
N ASN A 93 1.60 -10.43 5.97
CA ASN A 93 0.86 -11.39 5.14
C ASN A 93 1.77 -12.41 4.44
N ALA A 94 2.99 -12.03 4.05
CA ALA A 94 3.95 -12.97 3.47
C ALA A 94 4.53 -13.95 4.51
N ALA A 95 4.55 -13.57 5.79
CA ALA A 95 5.06 -14.36 6.89
C ALA A 95 4.03 -15.34 7.49
N GLN A 96 2.74 -15.23 7.15
CA GLN A 96 1.79 -16.28 7.50
C GLN A 96 2.17 -17.56 6.75
N PRO A 97 2.53 -18.66 7.45
CA PRO A 97 2.61 -19.95 6.78
C PRO A 97 1.24 -20.21 6.17
N THR A 98 1.19 -20.44 4.86
CA THR A 98 0.08 -21.18 4.28
C THR A 98 0.12 -22.55 4.93
N SER A 99 -0.56 -22.71 6.08
CA SER A 99 -0.79 -24.02 6.67
C SER A 99 -1.71 -24.80 5.73
N SER A 100 -1.15 -25.24 4.62
CA SER A 100 -1.52 -26.50 3.98
C SER A 100 -0.95 -27.60 4.85
N ASP A 101 -1.59 -27.83 5.99
CA ASP A 101 -1.40 -29.04 6.76
C ASP A 101 -2.72 -29.82 6.77
N ASN A 102 -2.72 -30.85 5.92
CA ASN A 102 -3.17 -32.19 6.28
C ASN A 102 -4.50 -32.30 7.03
N HIS A 103 -5.61 -32.31 6.28
CA HIS A 103 -6.63 -33.32 6.57
C HIS A 103 -6.17 -34.64 5.94
N ALA A 104 -5.24 -35.31 6.65
CA ALA A 104 -5.13 -36.76 6.62
C ALA A 104 -6.47 -37.31 7.13
N ASN A 105 -7.44 -37.44 6.23
CA ASN A 105 -8.67 -38.13 6.54
C ASN A 105 -8.33 -39.62 6.55
N GLY A 106 -7.91 -40.10 7.73
CA GLY A 106 -7.96 -41.50 8.07
C GLY A 106 -9.40 -41.97 8.02
N LEU A 107 -9.83 -42.42 6.84
CA LEU A 107 -11.00 -43.25 6.66
C LEU A 107 -10.60 -44.42 5.78
N SER A 108 -10.48 -45.57 6.45
CA SER A 108 -10.46 -46.92 5.94
C SER A 108 -11.13 -47.09 4.57
N ALA A 109 -10.34 -47.46 3.55
CA ALA A 109 -10.85 -48.22 2.43
C ALA A 109 -9.73 -49.12 1.91
N ALA A 110 -9.77 -50.38 2.33
CA ALA A 110 -9.05 -51.45 1.67
C ALA A 110 -9.46 -51.44 0.18
N VAL A 111 -8.57 -50.96 -0.68
CA VAL A 111 -8.72 -51.11 -2.13
C VAL A 111 -8.54 -52.60 -2.43
N ARG A 112 -9.67 -53.32 -2.51
CA ARG A 112 -9.72 -54.66 -3.12
C ARG A 112 -9.29 -54.51 -4.58
N LEU A 113 -8.05 -54.88 -4.89
CA LEU A 113 -7.62 -55.14 -6.25
C LEU A 113 -8.47 -56.29 -6.82
N PRO A 114 -9.18 -56.12 -7.95
CA PRO A 114 -9.73 -57.25 -8.68
C PRO A 114 -8.58 -58.09 -9.24
N ARG A 115 -8.61 -59.39 -8.97
CA ARG A 115 -7.61 -60.38 -9.42
C ARG A 115 -7.47 -60.35 -10.95
N PRO A 116 -6.27 -60.59 -11.50
CA PRO A 116 -6.12 -60.78 -12.94
C PRO A 116 -6.83 -62.07 -13.38
N PHE A 117 -7.66 -61.96 -14.41
CA PHE A 117 -8.18 -63.11 -15.15
C PHE A 117 -7.02 -63.76 -15.92
N LEU A 118 -6.72 -65.01 -15.59
CA LEU A 118 -5.95 -65.92 -16.44
C LEU A 118 -6.92 -66.56 -17.43
N TRP A 119 -6.72 -66.30 -18.72
CA TRP A 119 -7.12 -67.18 -19.83
C TRP A 119 -5.85 -67.72 -20.45
#